data_AF-A0A7W0EML1-F1
#
_entry.id   AF-A0A7W0EML1-F1
#
_cell.length_a   1.000
_cell.length_b   1.000
_cell.length_c   1.000
_cell.angle_alpha   90.00
_cell.angle_beta   90.00
_cell.angle_gamma   90.00
#
_symmetry.space_group_name_H-M   'P 1'
#
loop_
_entity.id
_entity.type
_entity.pdbx_description
1 polymer ?
#
loop_
_entity_poly.entity_id
_entity_poly.type
_entity_poly.pdbx_seq_one_letter_code
_entity_poly.pdbx_strand_id
1 'polypeptide(L)' 'MLILGIFGNLGIYSGAVEMMRQWHMFFSLTPMGIITGMLEAAGISLVFFVLFGWIYNKLS' A
#
# COMPACT_ATOMS: atom_id res chain seq x y z
N MET A 1 -6.17 0.84 2.32
CA MET A 1 -6.57 0.56 0.92
C MET A 1 -8.05 0.25 0.76
N LEU A 2 -8.62 -0.70 1.51
CA LEU A 2 -10.04 -1.08 1.42
C LEU A 2 -11.03 0.09 1.59
N ILE A 3 -10.84 0.91 2.63
CA ILE A 3 -11.64 2.10 2.91
C ILE A 3 -11.55 3.13 1.76
N LEU A 4 -10.35 3.40 1.26
CA LEU A 4 -10.12 4.33 0.14
C LEU A 4 -10.64 3.79 -1.19
N GLY A 5 -10.65 2.47 -1.39
CA GLY A 5 -11.28 1.83 -2.54
C GLY A 5 -12.80 2.02 -2.55
N ILE A 6 -13.44 1.85 -1.39
CA ILE A 6 -14.90 2.06 -1.22
C ILE A 6 -15.25 3.54 -1.40
N PHE A 7 -14.57 4.45 -0.70
CA PHE A 7 -14.83 5.89 -0.83
C PHE A 7 -14.48 6.43 -2.21
N GLY A 8 -13.41 5.94 -2.82
CA GLY A 8 -13.01 6.29 -4.18
C GLY A 8 -14.03 5.89 -5.23
N ASN A 9 -14.67 4.73 -5.07
CA ASN A 9 -15.76 4.30 -5.95
C ASN A 9 -17.04 5.14 -5.78
N LEU A 10 -17.19 5.82 -4.65
CA LEU A 10 -18.26 6.80 -4.37
C LEU A 10 -17.90 8.23 -4.80
N GLY A 11 -16.71 8.45 -5.39
CA GLY A 11 -16.21 9.77 -5.80
C GLY A 11 -15.73 10.66 -4.64
N ILE A 12 -15.66 10.11 -3.42
CA ILE A 12 -15.24 10.82 -2.22
C ILE A 12 -13.75 10.49 -1.98
N TYR A 13 -12.95 11.48 -1.57
CA TYR A 13 -11.50 11.32 -1.35
C TYR A 13 -10.70 10.94 -2.60
N SER A 14 -11.08 11.45 -3.77
CA SER A 14 -10.35 11.29 -5.04
C SER A 14 -8.86 11.65 -4.93
N GLY A 15 -8.51 12.69 -4.16
CA GLY A 15 -7.12 13.04 -3.89
C GLY A 15 -6.34 11.96 -3.13
N ALA A 16 -6.96 11.31 -2.14
CA ALA A 16 -6.32 10.22 -1.40
C ALA A 16 -6.22 8.93 -2.22
N VAL A 17 -7.17 8.70 -3.13
CA VAL A 17 -7.11 7.61 -4.10
C VAL A 17 -5.98 7.83 -5.10
N GLU A 18 -5.80 9.06 -5.58
CA GLU A 18 -4.73 9.41 -6.50
C GLU A 18 -3.35 9.23 -5.84
N MET A 19 -3.20 9.68 -4.59
CA MET A 19 -1.99 9.38 -3.82
C MET A 19 -1.78 7.88 -3.65
N MET A 20 -2.82 7.09 -3.34
CA MET A 20 -2.68 5.62 -3.26
C MET A 20 -2.23 5.00 -4.58
N ARG A 21 -2.70 5.50 -5.73
CA ARG A 21 -2.27 5.02 -7.06
C ARG A 21 -0.82 5.39 -7.38
N GLN A 22 -0.33 6.52 -6.85
CA GLN A 22 1.08 6.91 -7.01
C GLN A 22 2.01 6.06 -6.14
N TRP A 23 1.57 5.72 -4.91
CA TRP A 23 2.40 4.99 -3.94
C TRP A 23 2.35 3.47 -4.10
N HIS A 24 1.30 2.94 -4.73
CA HIS A 24 1.10 1.50 -4.94
C HIS A 24 0.87 1.22 -6.40
N MET A 25 1.87 0.63 -7.05
CA MET A 25 1.93 0.47 -8.50
C MET A 25 0.83 -0.47 -9.00
N PHE A 26 0.39 -1.41 -8.15
CA PHE A 26 -0.67 -2.37 -8.46
C PHE A 26 -2.05 -1.97 -7.91
N PHE A 27 -2.15 -0.84 -7.19
CA PHE A 27 -3.42 -0.41 -6.64
C PHE A 27 -4.35 0.16 -7.73
N SER A 28 -5.58 -0.37 -7.77
CA SER A 28 -6.67 0.20 -8.56
C SER A 28 -8.00 0.12 -7.81
N LEU A 29 -9.00 0.89 -8.24
CA LEU A 29 -10.34 0.91 -7.65
C LEU A 29 -11.14 -0.39 -7.86
N THR A 30 -10.58 -1.36 -8.56
CA THR A 30 -11.19 -2.68 -8.70
C THR A 30 -10.94 -3.53 -7.44
N PRO A 31 -11.85 -4.45 -7.07
CA PRO A 31 -11.65 -5.34 -5.92
C PRO A 31 -10.31 -6.11 -5.98
N MET A 32 -9.92 -6.58 -7.17
CA MET A 32 -8.64 -7.25 -7.39
C MET A 32 -7.44 -6.29 -7.22
N GLY A 33 -7.56 -5.04 -7.66
CA GLY A 33 -6.56 -3.99 -7.47
C GLY A 33 -6.34 -3.64 -6.00
N ILE A 34 -7.41 -3.62 -5.20
CA ILE A 34 -7.32 -3.37 -3.77
C ILE A 34 -6.58 -4.52 -3.08
N ILE A 35 -6.90 -5.77 -3.42
CA ILE A 35 -6.25 -6.96 -2.83
C ILE A 35 -4.77 -7.01 -3.22
N THR A 36 -4.44 -6.78 -4.49
CA THR A 36 -3.06 -6.78 -4.97
C THR A 36 -2.24 -5.63 -4.37
N GLY A 37 -2.81 -4.43 -4.25
CA GLY A 37 -2.16 -3.33 -3.53
C GLY A 37 -1.91 -3.64 -2.05
N MET A 38 -2.83 -4.36 -1.38
CA MET A 38 -2.62 -4.80 0.00
C MET A 38 -1.46 -5.79 0.13
N LEU A 39 -1.34 -6.74 -0.81
CA LEU A 39 -0.23 -7.68 -0.86
C LEU A 39 1.11 -6.99 -1.15
N GLU A 40 1.12 -6.01 -2.07
CA GLU A 40 2.28 -5.17 -2.36
C GLU A 40 2.75 -4.43 -1.11
N ALA A 41 1.84 -3.73 -0.42
CA ALA A 41 2.18 -3.00 0.80
C ALA A 41 2.68 -3.93 1.93
N ALA A 42 2.08 -5.12 2.08
CA ALA A 42 2.55 -6.11 3.04
C ALA A 42 3.96 -6.62 2.70
N GLY A 43 4.23 -6.90 1.42
CA GLY A 43 5.55 -7.34 0.95
C GLY A 43 6.63 -6.27 1.16
N ILE A 44 6.36 -5.02 0.77
CA ILE A 44 7.28 -3.89 0.96
C ILE A 44 7.56 -3.67 2.45
N SER A 45 6.51 -3.68 3.29
CA SER A 45 6.65 -3.51 4.74
C SER A 45 7.51 -4.61 5.34
N LEU A 46 7.29 -5.87 4.94
CA LEU A 46 8.06 -7.00 5.44
C LEU A 46 9.55 -6.88 5.07
N VAL A 47 9.85 -6.56 3.80
CA VAL A 47 11.24 -6.32 3.36
C VAL A 47 11.86 -5.17 4.14
N PHE A 48 11.13 -4.07 4.34
CA PHE A 48 11.60 -2.90 5.08
C PHE A 48 11.93 -3.25 6.54
N PHE A 49 11.04 -3.98 7.24
CA PHE A 49 11.28 -4.39 8.63
C PHE A 49 12.43 -5.38 8.77
N VAL A 50 12.58 -6.34 7.85
CA VAL A 50 13.70 -7.29 7.86
C VAL A 50 15.02 -6.55 7.63
N LEU A 51 15.09 -5.66 6.65
CA LEU A 51 16.28 -4.84 6.39
C LEU A 51 16.60 -3.94 7.57
N PHE A 52 15.60 -3.28 8.15
CA PHE A 52 15.78 -2.41 9.31
C PHE A 52 16.28 -3.19 10.52
N GLY A 53 15.70 -4.36 10.79
CA GLY A 53 16.14 -5.26 11.86
C GLY A 53 17.56 -5.77 11.65
N TRP A 54 17.93 -6.11 10.41
CA TRP A 54 19.30 -6.54 10.08
C TRP A 54 20.31 -5.41 10.26
N ILE A 55 20.00 -4.20 9.77
CA ILE A 55 20.83 -3.01 9.97
C ILE A 55 20.99 -2.70 11.46
N TYR A 56 19.89 -2.71 12.21
CA TYR A 56 19.87 -2.48 13.65
C TYR A 56 20.76 -3.49 14.39
N ASN A 57 20.64 -4.79 14.06
CA ASN A 57 21.45 -5.84 14.68
C ASN A 57 22.94 -5.79 14.28
N LYS A 58 23.27 -5.12 13.18
CA LYS A 58 24.66 -4.96 12.70
C LYS A 58 25.34 -3.70 13.24
N LEU A 59 24.55 -2.72 13.67
CA LEU A 59 25.01 -1.46 14.28
C LEU A 59 25.05 -1.53 15.82
N SER A 60 24.39 -2.53 16.42
CA SER A 60 24.51 -2.89 17.83
C SER A 60 25.71 -3.80 18.07
#